data_AF-A0A6I3G791-F1
#
_entry.id   AF-A0A6I3G791-F1
#
_cell.length_a   1.000
_cell.length_b   1.000
_cell.length_c   1.000
_cell.angle_alpha   90.00
_cell.angle_beta   90.00
_cell.angle_gamma   90.00
#
_symmetry.space_group_name_H-M   'P 1'
#
loop_
_entity.id
_entity.type
_entity.pdbx_description
1 polymer ?
#
loop_
_entity_poly.entity_id
_entity_poly.type
_entity_poly.pdbx_seq_one_letter_code
_entity_poly.pdbx_strand_id
1 'polypeptide(L)'
;MLADLEALVRLESPTQDLEACKNVVRLASEIAERVLGTPAQTQDLNGRPVFWWGSTNPEVIVLAHLDTVWPKGSFQPLWQVEG
;
A
#
# COMPACT_ATOMS: atom_id res chain seq x y z
N MET A 1 2.08 -13.29 5.72
CA MET A 1 2.38 -13.12 4.27
C MET A 1 1.11 -13.11 3.42
N LEU A 2 0.38 -14.22 3.22
CA LEU A 2 -0.82 -14.20 2.35
C LEU A 2 -1.94 -13.31 2.89
N ALA A 3 -2.19 -13.35 4.20
CA ALA A 3 -3.18 -12.48 4.83
C ALA A 3 -2.81 -10.98 4.71
N ASP A 4 -1.52 -10.64 4.74
CA ASP A 4 -1.05 -9.26 4.57
C ASP A 4 -1.26 -8.79 3.13
N LEU A 5 -0.94 -9.67 2.16
CA LEU A 5 -1.19 -9.40 0.74
C LEU A 5 -2.69 -9.23 0.48
N GLU A 6 -3.52 -10.13 1.01
CA GLU A 6 -4.98 -10.03 0.90
C GLU A 6 -5.51 -8.73 1.50
N ALA A 7 -5.00 -8.31 2.67
CA ALA A 7 -5.37 -7.05 3.28
C ALA A 7 -5.01 -5.84 2.40
N LEU A 8 -3.81 -5.83 1.81
CA LEU A 8 -3.37 -4.80 0.88
C LEU A 8 -4.21 -4.78 -0.41
N VAL A 9 -4.56 -5.95 -0.96
CA VAL A 9 -5.38 -6.06 -2.18
C VAL A 9 -6.83 -5.63 -1.93
N ARG A 10 -7.42 -6.01 -0.78
CA ARG A 10 -8.79 -5.64 -0.42
C ARG A 10 -8.93 -4.15 -0.09
N LEU A 11 -7.87 -3.50 0.39
CA LEU A 11 -7.88 -2.08 0.68
C LEU A 11 -7.61 -1.28 -0.61
N GLU A 12 -8.65 -1.15 -1.42
CA GLU A 12 -8.58 -0.48 -2.72
C GLU A 12 -8.01 0.95 -2.61
N SER A 13 -7.04 1.26 -3.46
CA SER A 13 -6.25 2.51 -3.43
C SER A 13 -6.20 3.20 -4.81
N PRO A 14 -7.34 3.63 -5.39
CA PRO A 14 -7.33 4.33 -6.67
C PRO A 14 -6.45 5.57 -6.61
N THR A 15 -5.59 5.78 -7.61
CA THR A 15 -4.60 6.87 -7.59
C THR A 15 -5.21 8.28 -7.50
N GLN A 16 -6.46 8.47 -7.91
CA GLN A 16 -7.13 9.77 -7.83
C GLN A 16 -7.84 10.00 -6.48
N ASP A 17 -7.97 8.95 -5.67
CA ASP A 17 -8.54 9.00 -4.32
C ASP A 17 -7.39 9.09 -3.30
N LEU A 18 -7.02 10.33 -2.94
CA LEU A 18 -5.90 10.58 -2.02
C LEU A 18 -6.13 10.00 -0.62
N GLU A 19 -7.37 9.97 -0.14
CA GLU A 19 -7.68 9.37 1.16
C GLU A 19 -7.52 7.85 1.12
N ALA A 20 -7.93 7.19 0.03
CA ALA A 20 -7.64 5.78 -0.18
C ALA A 20 -6.12 5.51 -0.26
N CYS A 21 -5.35 6.37 -0.92
CA CYS A 21 -3.89 6.27 -0.96
C CYS A 21 -3.28 6.39 0.45
N LYS A 22 -3.77 7.31 1.29
CA LYS A 22 -3.31 7.46 2.68
C LYS A 22 -3.63 6.23 3.51
N ASN A 23 -4.82 5.67 3.33
CA ASN A 23 -5.24 4.47 4.03
C ASN A 23 -4.36 3.26 3.70
N VAL A 24 -4.00 3.04 2.43
CA VAL A 24 -3.12 1.90 2.07
C VAL A 24 -1.70 2.08 2.58
N VAL A 25 -1.15 3.30 2.61
CA VAL A 25 0.17 3.58 3.21
C VAL A 25 0.15 3.33 4.72
N ARG A 26 -0.92 3.73 5.42
CA ARG A 26 -1.10 3.42 6.85
C ARG A 26 -1.12 1.92 7.10
N LEU A 27 -1.93 1.17 6.34
CA LEU A 27 -1.98 -0.30 6.45
C LEU A 27 -0.61 -0.94 6.17
N ALA A 28 0.10 -0.46 5.14
CA ALA A 28 1.44 -0.94 4.84
C ALA A 28 2.43 -0.67 5.99
N SER A 29 2.33 0.48 6.66
CA SER A 29 3.15 0.80 7.84
C SER A 29 2.85 -0.12 9.03
N GLU A 30 1.58 -0.44 9.28
CA GLU A 30 1.16 -1.42 10.30
C GLU A 30 1.69 -2.83 10.00
N ILE A 31 1.66 -3.24 8.73
CA ILE A 31 2.25 -4.51 8.28
C ILE A 31 3.77 -4.48 8.47
N ALA A 32 4.44 -3.38 8.12
CA ALA A 32 5.88 -3.22 8.28
C ALA A 32 6.30 -3.30 9.76
N GLU A 33 5.57 -2.64 10.67
CA GLU A 33 5.83 -2.74 12.10
C GLU A 33 5.70 -4.18 12.59
N ARG A 34 4.63 -4.87 12.20
CA ARG A 34 4.38 -6.27 12.60
C ARG A 34 5.43 -7.24 12.04
N VAL A 35 5.86 -7.06 10.79
CA VAL A 35 6.72 -8.02 10.07
C VAL A 35 8.21 -7.70 10.25
N LEU A 36 8.57 -6.43 10.34
CA LEU A 36 9.95 -5.93 10.33
C LEU A 36 10.36 -5.31 11.69
N GLY A 37 9.42 -5.16 12.62
CA GLY A 37 9.66 -4.69 13.99
C GLY A 37 9.73 -3.16 14.14
N THR A 38 9.68 -2.41 13.05
CA THR A 38 9.67 -0.94 13.07
C THR A 38 8.66 -0.41 12.06
N PRO A 39 7.83 0.60 12.44
CA PRO A 39 6.91 1.22 11.51
C PRO A 39 7.67 2.02 10.45
N ALA A 40 7.04 2.20 9.29
CA ALA A 40 7.53 3.14 8.29
C ALA A 40 7.25 4.58 8.70
N GLN A 41 8.15 5.48 8.30
CA GLN A 41 7.87 6.91 8.31
C GLN A 41 6.90 7.22 7.18
N THR A 42 5.73 7.75 7.53
CA THR A 42 4.77 8.24 6.52
C THR A 42 5.05 9.72 6.28
N GLN A 43 5.34 10.08 5.04
CA GLN A 43 5.56 11.46 4.62
C GLN A 43 4.42 11.89 3.70
N ASP A 44 4.07 13.18 3.71
CA ASP A 44 3.19 13.78 2.70
C ASP A 44 4.03 14.65 1.77
N LEU A 45 4.05 14.29 0.49
CA LEU A 45 4.72 15.06 -0.57
C LEU A 45 3.68 15.48 -1.60
N ASN A 46 3.36 16.78 -1.63
CA ASN A 46 2.37 17.35 -2.54
C ASN A 46 0.99 16.65 -2.45
N GLY A 47 0.55 16.28 -1.24
CA GLY A 47 -0.73 15.60 -0.99
C GLY A 47 -0.70 14.08 -1.24
N ARG A 48 0.46 13.52 -1.59
CA ARG A 48 0.66 12.08 -1.83
C ARG A 48 1.39 11.46 -0.63
N PRO A 49 0.85 10.38 -0.04
CA PRO A 49 1.52 9.68 1.05
C PRO A 49 2.68 8.85 0.52
N VAL A 50 3.83 8.94 1.18
CA VAL A 50 5.02 8.13 0.91
C VAL A 50 5.30 7.23 2.09
N PHE A 51 5.42 5.94 1.80
CA PHE A 51 5.95 4.93 2.71
C PHE A 51 7.48 4.96 2.64
N TRP A 52 8.16 5.40 3.71
CA TRP A 52 9.61 5.35 3.82
C TRP A 52 10.03 4.45 4.98
N TRP A 53 10.74 3.36 4.67
CA TRP A 53 11.24 2.42 5.67
C TRP A 53 12.72 2.14 5.44
N GLY A 54 13.54 2.27 6.48
CA GLY A 54 14.99 2.07 6.43
C GLY A 54 15.79 3.36 6.65
N SER A 55 17.02 3.39 6.11
CA SER A 55 17.97 4.50 6.26
C SER A 55 17.44 5.80 5.64
N THR A 56 17.82 6.95 6.20
CA THR A 56 17.58 8.27 5.58
C THR A 56 18.54 8.57 4.43
N ASN A 57 19.67 7.87 4.35
CA ASN A 57 20.65 7.95 3.26
C ASN A 57 21.04 6.53 2.79
N PRO A 58 20.20 5.87 1.98
CA PRO A 58 20.43 4.49 1.54
C PRO A 58 21.40 4.42 0.36
N GLU A 59 22.23 3.37 0.31
CA GLU A 59 23.04 3.03 -0.88
C GLU A 59 22.22 2.28 -1.95
N VAL A 60 21.17 1.57 -1.52
CA VAL A 60 20.26 0.80 -2.39
C VAL A 60 18.82 1.14 -2.01
N ILE A 61 17.99 1.41 -3.01
CA ILE A 61 16.57 1.73 -2.84
C ILE A 61 15.72 0.66 -3.53
N VAL A 62 14.72 0.14 -2.81
CA VAL A 62 13.62 -0.62 -3.39
C VAL A 62 12.44 0.32 -3.56
N LEU A 63 12.12 0.65 -4.81
CA LEU A 63 11.02 1.55 -5.15
C LEU A 63 9.82 0.75 -5.65
N ALA A 64 8.65 0.98 -5.05
CA ALA A 64 7.36 0.39 -5.42
C ALA A 64 6.24 1.40 -5.20
N HIS A 65 5.03 1.07 -5.64
CA HIS A 65 3.84 1.89 -5.42
C HIS A 65 2.71 1.04 -4.80
N LEU A 66 1.86 1.69 -4.01
CA LEU A 66 0.73 1.05 -3.31
C LEU A 66 -0.63 1.46 -3.87
N ASP A 67 -0.68 2.53 -4.67
CA ASP A 67 -1.88 2.94 -5.38
C ASP A 67 -2.10 2.10 -6.65
N THR A 68 -3.32 2.12 -7.14
CA THR A 68 -3.75 1.36 -8.32
C THR A 68 -4.52 2.24 -9.28
N VAL A 69 -4.69 1.76 -10.50
CA VAL A 69 -5.52 2.40 -11.53
C VAL A 69 -7.01 2.01 -11.43
N TRP A 70 -7.36 1.08 -10.54
CA TRP A 70 -8.70 0.50 -10.46
C TRP A 70 -9.65 1.38 -9.62
N PRO A 71 -10.87 1.66 -10.09
CA PRO A 71 -11.89 2.34 -9.29
C PRO A 71 -12.27 1.55 -8.03
N LYS A 72 -12.82 2.23 -7.03
CA LYS A 72 -13.45 1.57 -5.88
C LYS A 72 -14.55 0.60 -6.33
N GLY A 73 -14.65 -0.55 -5.66
CA GLY A 73 -15.55 -1.65 -5.98
C GLY A 73 -15.01 -2.65 -7.01
N SER A 74 -13.81 -2.45 -7.56
CA SER A 74 -13.21 -3.35 -8.55
C SER A 74 -12.75 -4.69 -7.97
N PHE A 75 -12.65 -4.82 -6.64
CA PHE A 75 -12.26 -6.08 -6.01
C PHE A 75 -13.28 -7.22 -6.24
N GLN A 76 -14.54 -6.90 -6.51
CA GLN A 76 -15.59 -7.89 -6.80
C GLN A 76 -16.16 -7.67 -8.21
N PRO A 77 -16.56 -8.76 -8.90
CA PRO A 77 -16.40 -10.16 -8.52
C PRO A 77 -14.94 -10.62 -8.58
N LEU A 78 -14.59 -11.67 -7.85
CA LEU A 78 -13.28 -12.30 -8.02
C LEU A 78 -13.17 -12.92 -9.41
N TRP A 79 -11.96 -12.92 -9.97
CA TRP A 79 -11.69 -13.64 -11.21
C TRP A 79 -12.06 -15.12 -11.04
N GLN A 80 -12.81 -15.63 -12.01
CA GLN A 80 -13.26 -17.01 -12.07
C GLN A 80 -13.21 -17.49 -13.52
N VAL A 81 -12.95 -18.78 -13.72
CA VAL A 81 -13.10 -19.45 -15.02
C VAL A 81 -14.35 -20.30 -14.93
N GLU A 82 -15.41 -19.86 -15.60
CA GLU A 82 -16.60 -20.69 -15.81
C GLU A 82 -16.37 -21.56 -17.05
N GLY A 83 -16.62 -22.87 -16.92
CA GLY A 83 -16.46 -23.88 -17.97
C GLY A 83 -17.78 -24.53 -18.35
#